data_AF-A0A4Q4UEH5-F1
#
_entry.id   AF-A0A4Q4UEH5-F1
#
_cell.length_a   1.000
_cell.length_b   1.000
_cell.length_c   1.000
_cell.angle_alpha   90.00
_cell.angle_beta   90.00
_cell.angle_gamma   90.00
#
_symmetry.space_group_name_H-M   'P 1'
#
loop_
_entity.id
_entity.type
_entity.pdbx_description
1 polymer ?
#
loop_
_entity_poly.entity_id
_entity_poly.type
_entity_poly.pdbx_seq_one_letter_code
_entity_poly.pdbx_strand_id
1 'polypeptide(L)'
;MRLPCIPDPPPSLGKDDDAVVGRIRERRHPRPLQPLDLTLLHSTPVADGWNAFLGAIRTRTIIADDLRELAISRVALVNRAWYEWMHHAPLAIRACMPVDAMETIRSDRPLLPADGGQIGGLFARESMGGAVPPVTQNAVGSKGPTAMVFLNMGGPSTVDEADGDLIPLGRLQNYIGTFISNQRTPKIQKQYAAIGGESPIRKWSEYQSEEMCKILDKISPETAPHKPYVAFRYANPLTEEMYNGLLTDGFGNGKGGRAVAFSQYPQYSCSTTGSSLNELWKWRQRLEGTIGPGTVQRSVIDRWPVHPGLVEAFAQNIEDKLAEYPEERRSQVVLLFSAHSLPISVVNRGDPYPAEVAATVYAVMQRLGFSNPYRLCWQSQVGPSAWLGPQTSTAVEEYIAKGQRDLVLCPITFTSDHIETLYELDKEVIGESGHPDTVKRAESLNGNPIFIDALANLAKSHLEGGVACSLQMGLRCAGCKSERCINSKKYFAGPENAFAI
;
A
#
# COMPACT_ATOMS: atom_id res chain seq x y z
N MET A 1 12.83 -25.54 -13.60
CA MET A 1 13.20 -26.50 -14.65
C MET A 1 13.79 -25.68 -15.81
N ARG A 2 15.06 -25.86 -16.17
CA ARG A 2 15.67 -25.16 -17.33
C ARG A 2 15.44 -26.02 -18.58
N LEU A 3 14.87 -25.44 -19.63
CA LEU A 3 14.77 -26.14 -20.92
C LEU A 3 16.20 -26.29 -21.51
N PRO A 4 16.56 -27.46 -22.06
CA PRO A 4 17.84 -27.64 -22.74
C PRO A 4 17.87 -26.78 -24.02
N CYS A 5 19.01 -26.22 -24.42
CA CYS A 5 19.12 -25.48 -25.68
C CYS A 5 19.15 -26.43 -26.89
N ILE A 6 18.59 -26.03 -28.03
CA ILE A 6 18.83 -26.70 -29.31
C ILE A 6 20.32 -26.59 -29.68
N PRO A 7 20.95 -27.62 -30.30
CA PRO A 7 22.34 -27.55 -30.75
C PRO A 7 22.62 -26.36 -31.69
N ASP A 8 23.86 -25.86 -31.71
CA ASP A 8 24.33 -24.85 -32.67
C ASP A 8 25.43 -25.46 -33.57
N PRO A 9 25.23 -25.59 -34.90
CA PRO A 9 24.07 -25.12 -35.66
C PRO A 9 22.78 -25.91 -35.36
N PRO A 10 21.60 -25.24 -35.37
CA PRO A 10 20.32 -25.93 -35.27
C PRO A 10 20.14 -26.95 -36.39
N PRO A 11 19.58 -28.14 -36.10
CA PRO A 11 19.18 -29.08 -37.15
C PRO A 11 18.11 -28.45 -38.04
N SER A 12 17.95 -28.93 -39.27
CA SER A 12 16.86 -28.47 -40.14
C SER A 12 15.51 -28.82 -39.49
N LEU A 13 14.63 -27.82 -39.37
CA LEU A 13 13.30 -27.94 -38.74
C LEU A 13 12.16 -27.96 -39.77
N GLY A 14 12.49 -27.88 -41.06
CA GLY A 14 11.55 -27.73 -42.18
C GLY A 14 11.69 -26.37 -42.85
N LYS A 15 11.30 -26.25 -44.13
CA LYS A 15 11.60 -25.06 -44.97
C LYS A 15 11.17 -23.72 -44.35
N ASP A 16 9.97 -23.66 -43.78
CA ASP A 16 9.42 -22.42 -43.21
C ASP A 16 10.10 -22.08 -41.87
N ASP A 17 10.45 -23.10 -41.09
CA ASP A 17 11.11 -22.94 -39.80
C ASP A 17 12.60 -22.60 -39.96
N ASP A 18 13.26 -23.17 -40.96
CA ASP A 18 14.63 -22.84 -41.34
C ASP A 18 14.74 -21.38 -41.80
N ALA A 19 13.68 -20.83 -42.42
CA ALA A 19 13.61 -19.42 -42.78
C ALA A 19 13.54 -18.50 -41.54
N VAL A 20 12.85 -18.92 -40.48
CA VAL A 20 12.84 -18.20 -39.18
C VAL A 20 14.24 -18.22 -38.57
N VAL A 21 14.89 -19.38 -38.52
CA VAL A 21 16.29 -19.51 -38.04
C VAL A 21 17.22 -18.60 -38.84
N GLY A 22 17.02 -18.51 -40.16
CA GLY A 22 17.74 -17.59 -41.04
C GLY A 22 17.58 -16.12 -40.63
N ARG A 23 16.35 -15.65 -40.41
CA ARG A 23 16.07 -14.27 -39.96
C ARG A 23 16.67 -13.96 -38.59
N ILE A 24 16.64 -14.93 -37.67
CA ILE A 24 17.26 -14.77 -36.34
C ILE A 24 18.78 -14.64 -36.49
N ARG A 25 19.41 -15.48 -37.32
CA ARG A 25 20.86 -15.39 -37.63
C ARG A 25 21.22 -14.06 -38.26
N GLU A 26 20.43 -13.57 -39.21
CA GLU A 26 20.65 -12.28 -39.87
C GLU A 26 20.62 -11.12 -38.87
N ARG A 27 19.61 -11.07 -37.98
CA ARG A 27 19.54 -10.06 -36.90
C ARG A 27 20.74 -10.13 -35.96
N ARG A 28 21.25 -11.33 -35.70
CA ARG A 28 22.36 -11.57 -34.75
C ARG A 28 23.72 -11.27 -35.35
N HIS A 29 23.86 -11.33 -36.67
CA HIS A 29 25.10 -11.12 -37.39
C HIS A 29 25.82 -9.83 -36.96
N PRO A 30 27.15 -9.85 -36.71
CA PRO A 30 28.09 -10.97 -36.91
C PRO A 30 28.17 -11.96 -35.73
N ARG A 31 27.33 -11.81 -34.69
CA ARG A 31 27.38 -12.66 -33.50
C ARG A 31 26.60 -13.96 -33.69
N PRO A 32 27.00 -15.06 -33.02
CA PRO A 32 26.27 -16.32 -33.06
C PRO A 32 24.91 -16.24 -32.33
N LEU A 33 24.11 -17.29 -32.50
CA LEU A 33 22.88 -17.50 -31.74
C LEU A 33 23.20 -17.61 -30.25
N GLN A 34 22.39 -16.98 -29.40
CA GLN A 34 22.54 -17.09 -27.95
C GLN A 34 21.80 -18.31 -27.40
N PRO A 35 22.11 -18.75 -26.17
CA PRO A 35 21.34 -19.78 -25.48
C PRO A 35 19.83 -19.50 -25.45
N LEU A 36 19.43 -18.23 -25.34
CA LEU A 36 18.02 -17.84 -25.42
C LEU A 36 17.42 -18.11 -26.81
N ASP A 37 18.09 -17.69 -27.89
CA ASP A 37 17.63 -17.95 -29.25
C ASP A 37 17.47 -19.47 -29.48
N LEU A 38 18.48 -20.26 -29.08
CA LEU A 38 18.47 -21.73 -29.17
C LEU A 38 17.41 -22.39 -28.29
N THR A 39 17.02 -21.77 -27.17
CA THR A 39 15.94 -22.27 -26.31
C THR A 39 14.57 -21.96 -26.89
N LEU A 40 14.40 -20.76 -27.46
CA LEU A 40 13.14 -20.35 -28.08
C LEU A 40 12.82 -21.17 -29.33
N LEU A 41 13.83 -21.66 -30.04
CA LEU A 41 13.66 -22.52 -31.21
C LEU A 41 12.98 -23.88 -30.92
N HIS A 42 12.74 -24.25 -29.65
CA HIS A 42 11.80 -25.33 -29.32
C HIS A 42 10.36 -25.02 -29.75
N SER A 43 10.06 -23.75 -30.01
CA SER A 43 8.82 -23.31 -30.65
C SER A 43 9.14 -22.21 -31.67
N THR A 44 9.25 -22.59 -32.93
CA THR A 44 9.58 -21.68 -34.03
C THR A 44 8.64 -20.46 -34.14
N PRO A 45 7.31 -20.59 -33.95
CA PRO A 45 6.42 -19.43 -33.91
C PRO A 45 6.72 -18.44 -32.77
N VAL A 46 7.12 -18.94 -31.60
CA VAL A 46 7.52 -18.09 -30.46
C VAL A 46 8.86 -17.42 -30.75
N ALA A 47 9.81 -18.17 -31.31
CA ALA A 47 11.10 -17.62 -31.72
C ALA A 47 10.94 -16.51 -32.77
N ASP A 48 10.05 -16.66 -33.74
CA ASP A 48 9.78 -15.65 -34.77
C ASP A 48 9.11 -14.40 -34.19
N GLY A 49 8.10 -14.57 -33.33
CA GLY A 49 7.45 -13.45 -32.65
C GLY A 49 8.42 -12.65 -31.77
N TRP A 50 9.25 -13.36 -31.01
CA TRP A 50 10.33 -12.74 -30.21
C TRP A 50 11.36 -12.03 -31.09
N ASN A 51 11.71 -12.63 -32.23
CA ASN A 51 12.64 -12.05 -33.19
C ASN A 51 12.12 -10.74 -33.79
N ALA A 52 10.86 -10.74 -34.22
CA ALA A 52 10.19 -9.58 -34.78
C ALA A 52 10.08 -8.44 -33.75
N PHE A 53 9.66 -8.75 -32.52
CA PHE A 53 9.53 -7.77 -31.45
C PHE A 53 10.87 -7.13 -31.08
N LEU A 54 11.91 -7.93 -30.83
CA LEU A 54 13.24 -7.38 -30.52
C LEU A 54 13.85 -6.64 -31.71
N GLY A 55 13.61 -7.10 -32.94
CA GLY A 55 14.01 -6.37 -34.14
C GLY A 55 13.37 -4.98 -34.18
N ALA A 56 12.07 -4.89 -33.93
CA ALA A 56 11.36 -3.60 -33.88
C ALA A 56 11.96 -2.66 -32.83
N ILE A 57 12.21 -3.14 -31.61
CA ILE A 57 12.79 -2.33 -30.53
C ILE A 57 14.23 -1.91 -30.83
N ARG A 58 15.06 -2.80 -31.37
CA ARG A 58 16.50 -2.54 -31.52
C ARG A 58 16.86 -1.77 -32.77
N THR A 59 16.11 -1.93 -33.86
CA THR A 59 16.52 -1.39 -35.18
C THR A 59 15.46 -0.56 -35.89
N ARG A 60 14.20 -0.58 -35.43
CA ARG A 60 13.09 0.16 -36.07
C ARG A 60 12.34 1.10 -35.13
N THR A 61 12.86 1.29 -33.93
CA THR A 61 12.27 2.23 -32.97
C THR A 61 12.60 3.67 -33.36
N ILE A 62 11.74 4.60 -32.97
CA ILE A 62 11.96 6.04 -33.12
C ILE A 62 12.82 6.63 -31.98
N ILE A 63 13.12 5.83 -30.96
CA ILE A 63 13.95 6.26 -29.83
C ILE A 63 15.42 6.26 -30.25
N ALA A 64 16.07 7.41 -30.08
CA ALA A 64 17.48 7.59 -30.37
C ALA A 64 18.36 6.59 -29.60
N ASP A 65 19.47 6.19 -30.21
CA ASP A 65 20.34 5.11 -29.71
C ASP A 65 20.90 5.42 -28.33
N ASP A 66 21.25 6.69 -28.07
CA ASP A 66 21.69 7.16 -26.77
C ASP A 66 20.65 6.93 -25.68
N LEU A 67 19.42 7.42 -25.88
CA LEU A 67 18.33 7.31 -24.92
C LEU A 67 17.91 5.86 -24.70
N ARG A 68 17.90 5.05 -25.75
CA ARG A 68 17.55 3.63 -25.66
C ARG A 68 18.58 2.86 -24.84
N GLU A 69 19.86 3.03 -25.14
CA GLU A 69 20.94 2.32 -24.45
C GLU A 69 21.12 2.85 -23.01
N LEU A 70 20.84 4.14 -22.76
CA LEU A 70 20.76 4.76 -21.43
C LEU A 70 19.66 4.13 -20.57
N ALA A 71 18.45 3.99 -21.12
CA ALA A 71 17.32 3.39 -20.43
C ALA A 71 17.59 1.93 -20.04
N ILE A 72 18.16 1.14 -20.97
CA ILE A 72 18.56 -0.25 -20.69
C ILE A 72 19.63 -0.29 -19.60
N SER A 73 20.64 0.57 -19.68
CA SER A 73 21.71 0.65 -18.68
C SER A 73 21.17 1.01 -17.29
N ARG A 74 20.21 1.94 -17.19
CA ARG A 74 19.59 2.31 -15.91
C ARG A 74 18.80 1.15 -15.30
N VAL A 75 18.02 0.44 -16.10
CA VAL A 75 17.28 -0.76 -15.64
C VAL A 75 18.25 -1.85 -15.19
N ALA A 76 19.35 -2.06 -15.92
CA ALA A 76 20.39 -3.01 -15.55
C ALA A 76 21.01 -2.66 -14.19
N LEU A 77 21.28 -1.39 -13.92
CA LEU A 77 21.81 -0.92 -12.64
C LEU A 77 20.83 -1.16 -11.49
N VAL A 78 19.57 -0.73 -11.63
CA VAL A 78 18.53 -0.85 -10.60
C VAL A 78 18.31 -2.31 -10.19
N ASN A 79 18.36 -3.22 -11.16
CA ASN A 79 18.19 -4.66 -10.92
C ASN A 79 19.50 -5.39 -10.59
N ARG A 80 20.63 -4.67 -10.45
CA ARG A 80 21.98 -5.25 -10.29
C ARG A 80 22.33 -6.30 -11.36
N ALA A 81 21.80 -6.14 -12.57
CA ALA A 81 22.05 -6.99 -13.73
C ALA A 81 23.35 -6.55 -14.43
N TRP A 82 24.49 -6.78 -13.79
CA TRP A 82 25.80 -6.29 -14.24
C TRP A 82 26.20 -6.76 -15.64
N TYR A 83 25.76 -7.95 -16.04
CA TYR A 83 25.97 -8.43 -17.40
C TYR A 83 25.35 -7.49 -18.45
N GLU A 84 24.11 -7.05 -18.25
CA GLU A 84 23.43 -6.13 -19.16
C GLU A 84 24.10 -4.75 -19.15
N TRP A 85 24.49 -4.25 -17.96
CA TRP A 85 25.23 -3.00 -17.84
C TRP A 85 26.52 -3.01 -18.67
N MET A 86 27.33 -4.07 -18.54
CA MET A 86 28.61 -4.19 -19.26
C MET A 86 28.45 -4.21 -20.79
N HIS A 87 27.31 -4.69 -21.30
CA HIS A 87 27.04 -4.76 -22.74
C HIS A 87 26.42 -3.48 -23.29
N HIS A 88 25.60 -2.78 -22.50
CA HIS A 88 24.79 -1.66 -22.96
C HIS A 88 25.40 -0.29 -22.65
N ALA A 89 26.12 -0.13 -21.54
CA ALA A 89 26.77 1.15 -21.22
C ALA A 89 27.79 1.60 -22.30
N PRO A 90 28.62 0.72 -22.89
CA PRO A 90 29.51 1.11 -24.00
C PRO A 90 28.78 1.44 -25.31
N LEU A 91 27.54 0.97 -25.48
CA LEU A 91 26.71 1.32 -26.63
C LEU A 91 26.13 2.73 -26.47
N ALA A 92 25.66 3.08 -25.28
CA ALA A 92 25.22 4.44 -24.95
C ALA A 92 26.34 5.47 -25.22
N ILE A 93 27.56 5.19 -24.77
CA ILE A 93 28.72 6.07 -25.01
C ILE A 93 29.02 6.23 -26.50
N ARG A 94 28.98 5.12 -27.27
CA ARG A 94 29.17 5.16 -28.72
C ARG A 94 28.07 5.91 -29.45
N ALA A 95 26.87 5.95 -28.90
CA ALA A 95 25.76 6.74 -29.38
C ALA A 95 25.82 8.23 -28.93
N CYS A 96 27.00 8.70 -28.50
CA CYS A 96 27.26 10.07 -28.05
C CYS A 96 26.78 10.41 -26.63
N MET A 97 26.48 9.42 -25.77
CA MET A 97 26.32 9.73 -24.34
C MET A 97 27.66 10.07 -23.68
N PRO A 98 27.74 11.18 -22.93
CA PRO A 98 28.95 11.54 -22.20
C PRO A 98 29.35 10.47 -21.18
N VAL A 99 30.67 10.20 -21.09
CA VAL A 99 31.21 9.16 -20.19
C VAL A 99 30.95 9.51 -18.72
N ASP A 100 31.07 10.78 -18.37
CA ASP A 100 30.74 11.33 -17.05
C ASP A 100 29.25 11.17 -16.71
N ALA A 101 28.35 11.32 -17.68
CA ALA A 101 26.92 11.03 -17.47
C ALA A 101 26.67 9.56 -17.15
N MET A 102 27.37 8.65 -17.84
CA MET A 102 27.28 7.20 -17.57
C MET A 102 27.90 6.82 -16.21
N GLU A 103 28.98 7.48 -15.78
CA GLU A 103 29.56 7.31 -14.45
C GLU A 103 28.66 7.86 -13.35
N THR A 104 28.01 9.00 -13.60
CA THR A 104 27.04 9.60 -12.66
C THR A 104 25.87 8.66 -12.44
N ILE A 105 25.35 8.05 -13.51
CA ILE A 105 24.27 7.06 -13.43
C ILE A 105 24.72 5.78 -12.73
N ARG A 106 25.99 5.38 -12.85
CA ARG A 106 26.56 4.22 -12.17
C ARG A 106 26.73 4.43 -10.67
N SER A 107 26.89 5.67 -10.22
CA SER A 107 27.05 5.97 -8.80
C SER A 107 25.73 5.80 -8.05
N ASP A 108 25.76 5.26 -6.83
CA ASP A 108 24.61 5.21 -5.90
C ASP A 108 24.21 6.60 -5.37
N ARG A 109 24.74 7.68 -5.97
CA ARG A 109 24.38 9.06 -5.62
C ARG A 109 23.13 9.47 -6.41
N PRO A 110 22.21 10.22 -5.80
CA PRO A 110 21.11 10.84 -6.52
C PRO A 110 21.67 11.65 -7.71
N LEU A 111 21.08 11.48 -8.90
CA LEU A 111 21.45 12.23 -10.13
C LEU A 111 21.10 13.73 -10.07
N LEU A 112 20.73 14.24 -8.90
CA LEU A 112 20.45 15.64 -8.66
C LEU A 112 21.64 16.22 -7.89
N PRO A 113 22.26 17.30 -8.38
CA PRO A 113 23.36 17.91 -7.65
C PRO A 113 22.83 18.53 -6.35
N ALA A 114 23.60 18.37 -5.28
CA ALA A 114 23.35 18.99 -3.97
C ALA A 114 23.31 20.53 -4.04
N ASP A 115 23.82 21.12 -5.12
CA ASP A 115 23.89 22.55 -5.33
C ASP A 115 23.39 22.85 -6.75
N GLY A 116 22.39 23.72 -6.90
CA GLY A 116 21.68 24.00 -8.16
C GLY A 116 22.52 24.64 -9.27
N GLY A 117 23.43 23.86 -9.89
CA GLY A 117 24.12 24.21 -11.12
C GLY A 117 23.19 24.05 -12.34
N GLN A 118 22.95 25.15 -13.04
CA GLN A 118 22.20 25.18 -14.30
C GLN A 118 22.80 24.25 -15.36
N ILE A 119 21.95 23.49 -16.02
CA ILE A 119 22.18 23.08 -17.41
C ILE A 119 22.04 24.37 -18.23
N GLY A 120 23.16 25.04 -18.45
CA GLY A 120 23.21 26.22 -19.31
C GLY A 120 22.81 25.83 -20.73
N GLY A 121 21.74 26.45 -21.23
CA GLY A 121 21.54 26.57 -22.66
C GLY A 121 22.72 27.33 -23.26
N LEU A 122 23.07 26.97 -24.49
CA LEU A 122 23.68 27.93 -25.42
C LEU A 122 22.96 29.28 -25.24
N PHE A 123 23.73 30.37 -25.22
CA PHE A 123 23.31 31.78 -25.02
C PHE A 123 23.34 32.27 -23.56
N ALA A 124 24.56 32.44 -23.05
CA ALA A 124 24.84 33.31 -21.92
C ALA A 124 24.72 34.81 -22.32
N ARG A 125 24.15 35.63 -21.43
CA ARG A 125 24.67 36.97 -21.17
C ARG A 125 24.27 37.54 -19.81
N GLU A 126 25.32 37.89 -19.08
CA GLU A 126 25.50 38.90 -18.04
C GLU A 126 24.80 38.80 -16.67
N SER A 127 25.67 38.85 -15.67
CA SER A 127 25.52 38.83 -14.22
C SER A 127 24.85 40.08 -13.66
N MET A 128 24.16 39.93 -12.52
CA MET A 128 24.33 40.80 -11.34
C MET A 128 23.90 40.02 -10.10
N GLY A 129 24.77 39.97 -9.09
CA GLY A 129 24.56 39.25 -7.84
C GLY A 129 23.52 39.88 -6.92
N GLY A 130 22.84 39.03 -6.16
CA GLY A 130 21.98 39.41 -5.04
C GLY A 130 21.99 38.29 -4.01
N ALA A 131 22.30 38.64 -2.76
CA ALA A 131 22.44 37.72 -1.63
C ALA A 131 21.17 36.90 -1.37
N VAL A 132 21.35 35.64 -0.97
CA VAL A 132 20.29 34.70 -0.56
C VAL A 132 19.65 35.18 0.75
N PRO A 133 18.33 35.44 0.81
CA PRO A 133 17.64 35.67 2.07
C PRO A 133 17.17 34.32 2.67
N PRO A 134 16.92 34.27 4.00
CA PRO A 134 16.68 33.03 4.71
C PRO A 134 15.33 32.39 4.34
N VAL A 135 15.30 31.07 4.43
CA VAL A 135 14.12 30.21 4.20
C VAL A 135 12.93 30.73 5.00
N THR A 136 11.95 31.28 4.29
CA THR A 136 10.62 31.54 4.84
C THR A 136 9.69 30.40 4.40
N GLN A 137 8.97 29.84 5.37
CA GLN A 137 7.99 28.76 5.24
C GLN A 137 6.76 29.19 4.41
N ASN A 138 6.88 29.43 3.10
CA ASN A 138 5.72 29.82 2.27
C ASN A 138 5.85 29.50 0.77
N ALA A 139 6.81 28.68 0.33
CA ALA A 139 6.88 28.28 -1.06
C ALA A 139 5.88 27.13 -1.32
N VAL A 140 4.71 27.47 -1.85
CA VAL A 140 3.78 26.48 -2.41
C VAL A 140 4.46 25.83 -3.61
N GLY A 141 4.53 24.49 -3.62
CA GLY A 141 5.10 23.71 -4.72
C GLY A 141 4.37 23.99 -6.04
N SER A 142 5.03 23.71 -7.16
CA SER A 142 4.49 24.00 -8.50
C SER A 142 3.15 23.33 -8.81
N LYS A 143 2.79 22.27 -8.08
CA LYS A 143 1.51 21.54 -8.19
C LYS A 143 0.59 21.74 -6.96
N GLY A 144 0.88 22.76 -6.15
CA GLY A 144 0.02 23.25 -5.07
C GLY A 144 0.15 22.48 -3.76
N PRO A 145 -0.53 22.95 -2.70
CA PRO A 145 -0.64 22.19 -1.45
C PRO A 145 -1.49 20.93 -1.66
N THR A 146 -1.20 19.88 -0.90
CA THR A 146 -1.93 18.60 -0.94
C THR A 146 -2.45 18.23 0.43
N ALA A 147 -3.77 18.05 0.56
CA ALA A 147 -4.38 17.50 1.77
C ALA A 147 -4.22 15.97 1.80
N MET A 148 -3.63 15.45 2.88
CA MET A 148 -3.51 14.02 3.14
C MET A 148 -4.55 13.63 4.20
N VAL A 149 -5.57 12.88 3.80
CA VAL A 149 -6.72 12.58 4.66
C VAL A 149 -6.69 11.12 5.08
N PHE A 150 -6.28 10.85 6.32
CA PHE A 150 -6.28 9.51 6.89
C PHE A 150 -7.70 9.07 7.25
N LEU A 151 -8.13 7.94 6.68
CA LEU A 151 -9.45 7.36 6.93
C LEU A 151 -9.33 6.13 7.84
N ASN A 152 -10.04 6.14 8.96
CA ASN A 152 -10.15 5.00 9.88
C ASN A 152 -11.55 4.98 10.52
N MET A 153 -11.94 3.92 11.23
CA MET A 153 -13.18 3.88 11.99
C MET A 153 -13.16 4.88 13.15
N GLY A 154 -11.98 5.06 13.73
CA GLY A 154 -11.79 5.79 14.98
C GLY A 154 -12.17 4.96 16.19
N GLY A 155 -12.00 5.55 17.36
CA GLY A 155 -12.41 5.00 18.64
C GLY A 155 -12.70 6.16 19.58
N PRO A 156 -13.60 5.97 20.56
CA PRO A 156 -13.94 7.01 21.51
C PRO A 156 -12.69 7.58 22.19
N SER A 157 -12.52 8.90 22.11
CA SER A 157 -11.43 9.61 22.79
C SER A 157 -11.74 9.77 24.28
N THR A 158 -13.02 9.74 24.65
CA THR A 158 -13.49 9.72 26.03
C THR A 158 -14.52 8.62 26.22
N VAL A 159 -14.70 8.18 27.47
CA VAL A 159 -15.70 7.18 27.87
C VAL A 159 -17.13 7.59 27.44
N ASP A 160 -17.38 8.89 27.28
CA ASP A 160 -18.67 9.45 26.86
C ASP A 160 -18.91 9.40 25.33
N GLU A 161 -17.87 9.24 24.51
CA GLU A 161 -17.95 9.15 23.04
C GLU A 161 -18.25 7.72 22.53
N ALA A 162 -18.46 6.75 23.42
CA ALA A 162 -18.74 5.36 23.04
C ALA A 162 -20.18 5.18 22.55
N ASP A 163 -20.52 5.78 21.40
CA ASP A 163 -21.83 5.68 20.77
C ASP A 163 -21.81 4.73 19.57
N GLY A 164 -22.78 3.81 19.57
CA GLY A 164 -22.83 2.62 18.75
C GLY A 164 -23.75 2.76 17.54
N ASP A 165 -23.14 2.80 16.36
CA ASP A 165 -23.88 2.64 15.10
C ASP A 165 -23.13 1.66 14.16
N LEU A 166 -22.94 0.42 14.65
CA LEU A 166 -22.17 -0.62 13.95
C LEU A 166 -23.02 -1.64 13.16
N ILE A 167 -24.37 -1.59 13.19
CA ILE A 167 -25.20 -2.62 12.55
C ILE A 167 -26.39 -1.99 11.80
N PRO A 168 -26.55 -2.21 10.48
CA PRO A 168 -27.73 -1.77 9.74
C PRO A 168 -28.95 -2.66 10.02
N LEU A 169 -29.96 -2.12 10.71
CA LEU A 169 -31.21 -2.74 11.17
C LEU A 169 -32.44 -2.23 10.38
N GLY A 170 -32.21 -1.68 9.19
CA GLY A 170 -33.29 -1.26 8.27
C GLY A 170 -34.06 -0.02 8.75
N ARG A 171 -35.37 0.03 8.48
CA ARG A 171 -36.22 1.22 8.68
C ARG A 171 -36.37 1.67 10.14
N LEU A 172 -36.01 0.81 11.10
CA LEU A 172 -36.07 1.08 12.53
C LEU A 172 -34.70 1.41 13.15
N GLN A 173 -33.65 1.62 12.32
CA GLN A 173 -32.27 1.90 12.75
C GLN A 173 -32.20 2.97 13.83
N ASN A 174 -32.88 4.11 13.64
CA ASN A 174 -32.75 5.25 14.55
C ASN A 174 -33.30 4.95 15.95
N TYR A 175 -34.23 3.99 16.09
CA TYR A 175 -34.79 3.60 17.39
C TYR A 175 -34.04 2.41 17.99
N ILE A 176 -33.82 1.36 17.21
CA ILE A 176 -33.19 0.12 17.68
C ILE A 176 -31.67 0.31 17.84
N GLY A 177 -31.03 1.07 16.95
CA GLY A 177 -29.61 1.44 17.04
C GLY A 177 -29.32 2.16 18.34
N THR A 178 -30.08 3.20 18.66
CA THR A 178 -29.97 3.93 19.93
C THR A 178 -30.19 3.03 21.15
N PHE A 179 -31.17 2.12 21.11
CA PHE A 179 -31.41 1.18 22.21
C PHE A 179 -30.26 0.17 22.39
N ILE A 180 -29.74 -0.39 21.30
CA ILE A 180 -28.60 -1.33 21.34
C ILE A 180 -27.32 -0.63 21.77
N SER A 181 -27.08 0.60 21.29
CA SER A 181 -25.98 1.47 21.71
C SER A 181 -26.01 1.65 23.23
N ASN A 182 -27.09 2.22 23.76
CA ASN A 182 -27.27 2.48 25.19
C ASN A 182 -27.09 1.22 26.07
N GLN A 183 -27.49 0.05 25.58
CA GLN A 183 -27.31 -1.21 26.32
C GLN A 183 -25.86 -1.71 26.30
N ARG A 184 -25.12 -1.45 25.22
CA ARG A 184 -23.72 -1.87 25.05
C ARG A 184 -22.73 -0.88 25.66
N THR A 185 -23.05 0.41 25.69
CA THR A 185 -22.17 1.48 26.18
C THR A 185 -21.55 1.16 27.55
N PRO A 186 -22.29 0.71 28.59
CA PRO A 186 -21.67 0.41 29.88
C PRO A 186 -20.61 -0.70 29.82
N LYS A 187 -20.76 -1.68 28.93
CA LYS A 187 -19.75 -2.73 28.73
C LYS A 187 -18.51 -2.16 28.05
N ILE A 188 -18.69 -1.40 26.96
CA ILE A 188 -17.60 -0.79 26.21
C ILE A 188 -16.82 0.22 27.07
N GLN A 189 -17.51 1.03 27.87
CA GLN A 189 -16.92 1.97 28.82
C GLN A 189 -16.01 1.27 29.84
N LYS A 190 -16.44 0.12 30.38
CA LYS A 190 -15.59 -0.69 31.29
C LYS A 190 -14.33 -1.20 30.59
N GLN A 191 -14.44 -1.61 29.33
CA GLN A 191 -13.29 -2.07 28.54
C GLN A 191 -12.31 -0.92 28.26
N TYR A 192 -12.81 0.27 27.90
CA TYR A 192 -11.98 1.47 27.74
C TYR A 192 -11.32 1.90 29.06
N ALA A 193 -12.07 1.91 30.17
CA ALA A 193 -11.52 2.21 31.49
C ALA A 193 -10.37 1.24 31.87
N ALA A 194 -10.48 -0.03 31.49
CA ALA A 194 -9.44 -1.02 31.71
C ALA A 194 -8.13 -0.73 30.94
N ILE A 195 -8.17 -0.03 29.81
CA ILE A 195 -6.98 0.27 28.98
C ILE A 195 -6.44 1.70 29.16
N GLY A 196 -6.93 2.44 30.17
CA GLY A 196 -6.49 3.81 30.46
C GLY A 196 -7.54 4.89 30.20
N GLY A 197 -8.74 4.53 29.75
CA GLY A 197 -9.90 5.42 29.63
C GLY A 197 -10.12 6.07 28.25
N GLU A 198 -9.16 5.95 27.33
CA GLU A 198 -9.22 6.53 25.99
C GLU A 198 -8.70 5.56 24.92
N SER A 199 -9.20 5.67 23.68
CA SER A 199 -8.61 4.98 22.54
C SER A 199 -7.37 5.72 22.04
N PRO A 200 -6.18 5.09 21.97
CA PRO A 200 -4.97 5.75 21.49
C PRO A 200 -4.96 5.96 19.96
N ILE A 201 -5.99 5.48 19.25
CA ILE A 201 -6.09 5.54 17.79
C ILE A 201 -6.04 6.97 17.24
N ARG A 202 -6.65 7.93 17.94
CA ARG A 202 -6.66 9.34 17.53
C ARG A 202 -5.24 9.91 17.57
N LYS A 203 -4.60 9.81 18.73
CA LYS A 203 -3.22 10.23 18.95
C LYS A 203 -2.27 9.63 17.91
N TRP A 204 -2.35 8.33 17.67
CA TRP A 204 -1.48 7.68 16.69
C TRP A 204 -1.79 8.10 15.26
N SER A 205 -3.06 8.23 14.87
CA SER A 205 -3.43 8.65 13.52
C SER A 205 -2.98 10.09 13.22
N GLU A 206 -3.16 11.02 14.17
CA GLU A 206 -2.70 12.40 14.06
C GLU A 206 -1.17 12.44 13.96
N TYR A 207 -0.46 11.76 14.85
CA TYR A 207 0.99 11.67 14.83
C TYR A 207 1.55 11.08 13.52
N GLN A 208 1.03 9.94 13.08
CA GLN A 208 1.46 9.28 11.84
C GLN A 208 1.20 10.17 10.62
N SER A 209 0.05 10.84 10.56
CA SER A 209 -0.30 11.75 9.46
C SER A 209 0.62 12.96 9.41
N GLU A 210 0.91 13.57 10.57
CA GLU A 210 1.82 14.71 10.69
C GLU A 210 3.26 14.35 10.28
N GLU A 211 3.81 13.26 10.83
CA GLU A 211 5.18 12.83 10.52
C GLU A 211 5.32 12.40 9.05
N MET A 212 4.33 11.68 8.52
CA MET A 212 4.29 11.34 7.10
C MET A 212 4.29 12.60 6.23
N CYS A 213 3.49 13.62 6.55
CA CYS A 213 3.48 14.88 5.78
C CYS A 213 4.83 15.61 5.85
N LYS A 214 5.50 15.64 7.01
CA LYS A 214 6.84 16.23 7.16
C LYS A 214 7.89 15.53 6.28
N ILE A 215 7.79 14.21 6.13
CA ILE A 215 8.67 13.44 5.24
C ILE A 215 8.29 13.73 3.78
N LEU A 216 6.99 13.73 3.47
CA LEU A 216 6.46 13.94 2.12
C LEU A 216 6.83 15.31 1.55
N ASP A 217 6.84 16.36 2.38
CA ASP A 217 7.34 17.70 2.01
C ASP A 217 8.80 17.69 1.54
N LYS A 218 9.63 16.78 2.07
CA LYS A 218 11.04 16.65 1.67
C LYS A 218 11.20 15.80 0.41
N ILE A 219 10.44 14.71 0.28
CA ILE A 219 10.61 13.73 -0.80
C ILE A 219 9.74 13.99 -2.04
N SER A 220 8.76 14.90 -1.94
CA SER A 220 7.81 15.30 -2.99
C SER A 220 7.51 16.82 -2.95
N PRO A 221 8.53 17.70 -3.06
CA PRO A 221 8.38 19.14 -2.87
C PRO A 221 7.44 19.81 -3.89
N GLU A 222 7.19 19.21 -5.06
CA GLU A 222 6.29 19.73 -6.08
C GLU A 222 4.82 19.76 -5.65
N THR A 223 4.42 18.86 -4.73
CA THR A 223 3.05 18.74 -4.18
C THR A 223 2.93 19.29 -2.76
N ALA A 224 4.01 19.88 -2.25
CA ALA A 224 4.06 20.52 -0.95
C ALA A 224 3.39 21.90 -0.96
N PRO A 225 2.93 22.43 0.19
CA PRO A 225 2.93 21.77 1.49
C PRO A 225 1.86 20.67 1.60
N HIS A 226 2.23 19.55 2.24
CA HIS A 226 1.31 18.48 2.57
C HIS A 226 0.65 18.77 3.93
N LYS A 227 -0.68 18.83 3.96
CA LYS A 227 -1.43 19.11 5.19
C LYS A 227 -2.06 17.81 5.73
N PRO A 228 -1.80 17.45 6.99
CA PRO A 228 -2.36 16.26 7.60
C PRO A 228 -3.81 16.49 8.02
N TYR A 229 -4.67 15.52 7.72
CA TYR A 229 -6.03 15.43 8.24
C TYR A 229 -6.30 14.00 8.69
N VAL A 230 -7.14 13.85 9.70
CA VAL A 230 -7.73 12.57 10.10
C VAL A 230 -9.24 12.69 10.00
N ALA A 231 -9.88 11.64 9.51
CA ALA A 231 -11.33 11.53 9.48
C ALA A 231 -11.74 10.15 9.95
N PHE A 232 -12.42 10.14 11.09
CA PHE A 232 -12.99 8.94 11.65
C PHE A 232 -14.44 8.76 11.24
N ARG A 233 -14.85 7.49 11.18
CA ARG A 233 -16.19 7.11 10.79
C ARG A 233 -17.19 7.24 11.94
N TYR A 234 -16.75 6.99 13.17
CA TYR A 234 -17.59 6.87 14.37
C TYR A 234 -17.08 7.66 15.58
N ALA A 235 -15.94 8.35 15.46
CA ALA A 235 -15.36 9.16 16.52
C ALA A 235 -14.94 10.53 15.99
N ASN A 236 -14.61 11.47 16.88
CA ASN A 236 -14.12 12.78 16.47
C ASN A 236 -12.62 12.75 16.12
N PRO A 237 -12.17 13.47 15.08
CA PRO A 237 -12.99 14.30 14.18
C PRO A 237 -13.76 13.46 13.16
N LEU A 238 -15.06 13.73 13.05
CA LEU A 238 -15.93 13.05 12.07
C LEU A 238 -15.59 13.50 10.65
N THR A 239 -16.01 12.70 9.66
CA THR A 239 -15.81 13.04 8.24
C THR A 239 -16.33 14.43 7.88
N GLU A 240 -17.45 14.86 8.48
CA GLU A 240 -18.01 16.21 8.29
C GLU A 240 -17.08 17.31 8.79
N GLU A 241 -16.60 17.18 10.03
CA GLU A 241 -15.73 18.16 10.67
C GLU A 241 -14.41 18.31 9.91
N MET A 242 -13.79 17.18 9.54
CA MET A 242 -12.59 17.17 8.71
C MET A 242 -12.84 17.88 7.37
N TYR A 243 -13.98 17.62 6.71
CA TYR A 243 -14.29 18.22 5.43
C TYR A 243 -14.48 19.75 5.53
N ASN A 244 -15.16 20.22 6.58
CA ASN A 244 -15.28 21.65 6.86
C ASN A 244 -13.91 22.30 7.13
N GLY A 245 -13.02 21.60 7.83
CA GLY A 245 -11.62 22.02 8.03
C GLY A 245 -10.89 22.15 6.69
N LEU A 246 -10.99 21.14 5.83
CA LEU A 246 -10.42 21.12 4.49
C LEU A 246 -10.90 22.31 3.63
N LEU A 247 -12.20 22.63 3.67
CA LEU A 247 -12.77 23.79 2.98
C LEU A 247 -12.28 25.13 3.54
N THR A 248 -12.14 25.21 4.87
CA THR A 248 -11.63 26.40 5.57
C THR A 248 -10.16 26.65 5.21
N ASP A 249 -9.37 25.59 5.09
CA ASP A 249 -7.96 25.61 4.69
C ASP A 249 -7.73 25.92 3.21
N GLY A 250 -8.79 26.12 2.43
CA GLY A 250 -8.73 26.59 1.06
C GLY A 250 -8.74 25.50 0.00
N PHE A 251 -8.96 24.24 0.37
CA PHE A 251 -9.22 23.17 -0.60
C PHE A 251 -10.70 23.15 -0.98
N GLY A 252 -11.04 23.27 -2.26
CA GLY A 252 -12.42 23.25 -2.75
C GLY A 252 -13.06 24.63 -2.79
N ASN A 253 -14.40 24.69 -2.77
CA ASN A 253 -15.17 25.95 -2.84
C ASN A 253 -14.72 26.92 -3.97
N GLY A 254 -14.40 26.38 -5.15
CA GLY A 254 -13.95 27.16 -6.30
C GLY A 254 -12.46 27.49 -6.32
N LYS A 255 -11.71 27.17 -5.25
CA LYS A 255 -10.26 27.43 -5.12
C LYS A 255 -9.39 26.27 -5.63
N GLY A 256 -10.00 25.12 -5.95
CA GLY A 256 -9.27 23.93 -6.40
C GLY A 256 -8.50 23.25 -5.26
N GLY A 257 -7.30 22.76 -5.55
CA GLY A 257 -6.47 22.01 -4.59
C GLY A 257 -6.63 20.49 -4.71
N ARG A 258 -5.74 19.76 -4.05
CA ARG A 258 -5.65 18.30 -4.12
C ARG A 258 -5.90 17.67 -2.76
N ALA A 259 -6.71 16.62 -2.72
CA ALA A 259 -6.88 15.79 -1.53
C ALA A 259 -6.69 14.30 -1.87
N VAL A 260 -5.88 13.62 -1.06
CA VAL A 260 -5.68 12.17 -1.12
C VAL A 260 -6.40 11.54 0.07
N ALA A 261 -7.45 10.78 -0.21
CA ALA A 261 -8.09 9.93 0.79
C ALA A 261 -7.24 8.68 0.99
N PHE A 262 -6.57 8.57 2.14
CA PHE A 262 -5.64 7.50 2.43
C PHE A 262 -6.23 6.59 3.52
N SER A 263 -6.73 5.43 3.09
CA SER A 263 -7.22 4.43 4.04
C SER A 263 -6.10 3.95 4.95
N GLN A 264 -6.33 3.98 6.26
CA GLN A 264 -5.41 3.41 7.25
C GLN A 264 -5.60 1.90 7.43
N TYR A 265 -6.48 1.29 6.63
CA TYR A 265 -6.60 -0.15 6.49
C TYR A 265 -5.73 -0.62 5.31
N PRO A 266 -4.65 -1.37 5.55
CA PRO A 266 -3.87 -1.94 4.45
C PRO A 266 -4.72 -2.89 3.59
N GLN A 267 -5.62 -3.63 4.22
CA GLN A 267 -6.52 -4.58 3.57
C GLN A 267 -7.92 -3.97 3.42
N TYR A 268 -8.43 -3.91 2.20
CA TYR A 268 -9.74 -3.34 1.91
C TYR A 268 -10.86 -4.25 2.41
N SER A 269 -11.81 -3.70 3.16
CA SER A 269 -13.14 -4.30 3.36
C SER A 269 -14.23 -3.30 2.97
N CYS A 270 -15.37 -3.80 2.48
CA CYS A 270 -16.55 -2.95 2.28
C CYS A 270 -17.07 -2.37 3.60
N SER A 271 -16.81 -3.03 4.72
CA SER A 271 -17.25 -2.62 6.06
C SER A 271 -16.35 -1.53 6.67
N THR A 272 -15.10 -1.40 6.21
CA THR A 272 -14.11 -0.43 6.72
C THR A 272 -13.84 0.67 5.68
N THR A 273 -12.83 0.51 4.81
CA THR A 273 -12.48 1.46 3.74
C THR A 273 -13.71 1.83 2.90
N GLY A 274 -14.52 0.84 2.52
CA GLY A 274 -15.74 1.10 1.74
C GLY A 274 -16.76 1.97 2.47
N SER A 275 -16.90 1.82 3.79
CA SER A 275 -17.77 2.65 4.64
C SER A 275 -17.25 4.09 4.70
N SER A 276 -15.95 4.28 4.94
CA SER A 276 -15.33 5.61 5.01
C SER A 276 -15.43 6.36 3.67
N LEU A 277 -15.16 5.70 2.55
CA LEU A 277 -15.27 6.31 1.22
C LEU A 277 -16.71 6.66 0.87
N ASN A 278 -17.66 5.81 1.24
CA ASN A 278 -19.08 6.09 1.08
C ASN A 278 -19.53 7.31 1.90
N GLU A 279 -18.97 7.52 3.09
CA GLU A 279 -19.27 8.68 3.95
C GLU A 279 -18.62 9.96 3.39
N LEU A 280 -17.38 9.87 2.91
CA LEU A 280 -16.69 10.96 2.23
C LEU A 280 -17.48 11.41 0.98
N TRP A 281 -17.97 10.47 0.18
CA TRP A 281 -18.83 10.76 -0.98
C TRP A 281 -20.12 11.48 -0.55
N LYS A 282 -20.81 10.99 0.49
CA LYS A 282 -22.04 11.61 1.00
C LYS A 282 -21.83 13.05 1.44
N TRP A 283 -20.79 13.35 2.22
CA TRP A 283 -20.52 14.70 2.71
C TRP A 283 -20.08 15.65 1.60
N ARG A 284 -19.26 15.17 0.68
CA ARG A 284 -18.91 15.93 -0.52
C ARG A 284 -20.15 16.35 -1.31
N GLN A 285 -21.11 15.44 -1.53
CA GLN A 285 -22.36 15.77 -2.23
C GLN A 285 -23.18 16.84 -1.51
N ARG A 286 -23.16 16.83 -0.17
CA ARG A 286 -23.88 17.81 0.65
C ARG A 286 -23.21 19.18 0.68
N LEU A 287 -21.88 19.22 0.77
CA LEU A 287 -21.12 20.45 0.99
C LEU A 287 -20.68 21.14 -0.31
N GLU A 288 -20.37 20.38 -1.37
CA GLU A 288 -19.89 20.94 -2.65
C GLU A 288 -20.89 20.83 -3.81
N GLY A 289 -22.01 20.11 -3.66
CA GLY A 289 -23.00 19.98 -4.73
C GLY A 289 -22.47 19.22 -5.96
N THR A 290 -22.71 19.72 -7.17
CA THR A 290 -22.29 19.08 -8.44
C THR A 290 -20.79 19.30 -8.75
N ILE A 291 -20.14 18.37 -9.45
CA ILE A 291 -18.74 18.55 -9.89
C ILE A 291 -18.67 19.75 -10.85
N GLY A 292 -17.78 20.70 -10.55
CA GLY A 292 -17.57 21.92 -11.35
C GLY A 292 -16.14 22.45 -11.24
N PRO A 293 -15.82 23.52 -11.99
CA PRO A 293 -14.52 24.19 -11.94
C PRO A 293 -14.18 24.61 -10.50
N GLY A 294 -12.96 24.28 -10.05
CA GLY A 294 -12.48 24.63 -8.70
C GLY A 294 -12.93 23.69 -7.57
N THR A 295 -13.48 22.51 -7.89
CA THR A 295 -13.63 21.40 -6.93
C THR A 295 -12.29 20.71 -6.67
N VAL A 296 -12.15 20.09 -5.49
CA VAL A 296 -10.89 19.41 -5.10
C VAL A 296 -10.57 18.26 -6.06
N GLN A 297 -9.33 18.22 -6.58
CA GLN A 297 -8.81 17.06 -7.28
C GLN A 297 -8.62 15.93 -6.27
N ARG A 298 -9.33 14.83 -6.46
CA ARG A 298 -9.39 13.74 -5.49
C ARG A 298 -8.78 12.49 -6.05
N SER A 299 -8.07 11.79 -5.17
CA SER A 299 -7.59 10.45 -5.41
C SER A 299 -7.62 9.66 -4.11
N VAL A 300 -7.55 8.34 -4.20
CA VAL A 300 -7.71 7.44 -3.08
C VAL A 300 -6.60 6.41 -3.09
N ILE A 301 -5.95 6.25 -1.94
CA ILE A 301 -5.13 5.08 -1.63
C ILE A 301 -6.05 4.14 -0.84
N ASP A 302 -6.76 3.26 -1.56
CA ASP A 302 -7.83 2.45 -0.98
C ASP A 302 -7.35 1.13 -0.36
N ARG A 303 -6.16 0.66 -0.73
CA ARG A 303 -5.55 -0.58 -0.22
C ARG A 303 -4.05 -0.62 -0.48
N TRP A 304 -3.33 -1.36 0.35
CA TRP A 304 -1.87 -1.49 0.31
C TRP A 304 -1.38 -2.71 1.14
N PRO A 305 -1.95 -3.91 0.93
CA PRO A 305 -1.78 -5.06 1.84
C PRO A 305 -0.37 -5.66 1.85
N VAL A 306 0.40 -5.48 0.79
CA VAL A 306 1.74 -6.08 0.62
C VAL A 306 2.82 -5.01 0.41
N HIS A 307 2.59 -3.80 0.89
CA HIS A 307 3.58 -2.74 0.76
C HIS A 307 4.89 -3.12 1.49
N PRO A 308 6.08 -3.01 0.86
CA PRO A 308 7.33 -3.51 1.44
C PRO A 308 7.63 -2.96 2.84
N GLY A 309 7.40 -1.65 3.07
CA GLY A 309 7.62 -1.05 4.37
C GLY A 309 6.60 -1.46 5.44
N LEU A 310 5.38 -1.86 5.05
CA LEU A 310 4.41 -2.46 5.98
C LEU A 310 4.88 -3.85 6.40
N VAL A 311 5.29 -4.66 5.42
CA VAL A 311 5.81 -6.02 5.63
C VAL A 311 7.05 -5.99 6.52
N GLU A 312 7.97 -5.06 6.26
CA GLU A 312 9.18 -4.88 7.07
C GLU A 312 8.86 -4.50 8.51
N ALA A 313 7.97 -3.52 8.72
CA ALA A 313 7.61 -3.08 10.07
C ALA A 313 6.94 -4.20 10.88
N PHE A 314 6.07 -5.01 10.26
CA PHE A 314 5.51 -6.20 10.92
C PHE A 314 6.58 -7.27 11.21
N ALA A 315 7.47 -7.54 10.25
CA ALA A 315 8.54 -8.52 10.44
C ALA A 315 9.46 -8.14 11.61
N GLN A 316 9.87 -6.86 11.69
CA GLN A 316 10.71 -6.38 12.78
C GLN A 316 10.00 -6.52 14.14
N ASN A 317 8.74 -6.10 14.25
CA ASN A 317 7.99 -6.23 15.50
C ASN A 317 7.83 -7.71 15.94
N ILE A 318 7.73 -8.64 14.98
CA ILE A 318 7.68 -10.09 15.27
C ILE A 318 9.05 -10.61 15.69
N GLU A 319 10.13 -10.25 15.00
CA GLU A 319 11.51 -10.62 15.33
C GLU A 319 11.87 -10.13 16.75
N ASP A 320 11.54 -8.88 17.08
CA ASP A 320 11.74 -8.28 18.39
C ASP A 320 10.99 -9.06 19.48
N LYS A 321 9.73 -9.44 19.21
CA LYS A 321 8.92 -10.21 20.17
C LYS A 321 9.43 -11.64 20.34
N LEU A 322 9.91 -12.27 19.26
CA LEU A 322 10.54 -13.60 19.30
C LEU A 322 11.86 -13.58 20.07
N ALA A 323 12.61 -12.48 20.03
CA ALA A 323 13.86 -12.33 20.76
C ALA A 323 13.67 -12.44 22.28
N GLU A 324 12.49 -12.12 22.80
CA GLU A 324 12.15 -12.27 24.22
C GLU A 324 11.95 -13.73 24.67
N TYR A 325 11.85 -14.69 23.75
CA TYR A 325 11.80 -16.12 24.09
C TYR A 325 13.23 -16.68 24.24
N PRO A 326 13.43 -17.69 25.11
CA PRO A 326 14.69 -18.43 25.19
C PRO A 326 15.08 -19.00 23.83
N GLU A 327 16.38 -18.95 23.51
CA GLU A 327 16.90 -19.36 22.21
C GLU A 327 16.51 -20.79 21.84
N GLU A 328 16.50 -21.72 22.82
CA GLU A 328 16.16 -23.13 22.57
C GLU A 328 14.70 -23.35 22.13
N ARG A 329 13.79 -22.43 22.49
CA ARG A 329 12.36 -22.54 22.18
C ARG A 329 11.90 -21.59 21.08
N ARG A 330 12.69 -20.57 20.75
CA ARG A 330 12.33 -19.49 19.82
C ARG A 330 11.86 -19.98 18.45
N SER A 331 12.49 -21.02 17.89
CA SER A 331 12.10 -21.57 16.58
C SER A 331 10.80 -22.39 16.62
N GLN A 332 10.32 -22.76 17.80
CA GLN A 332 9.09 -23.54 18.00
C GLN A 332 7.89 -22.66 18.31
N VAL A 333 8.09 -21.36 18.57
CA VAL A 333 7.02 -20.39 18.82
C VAL A 333 6.08 -20.37 17.61
N VAL A 334 4.77 -20.46 17.85
CA VAL A 334 3.75 -20.36 16.79
C VAL A 334 3.29 -18.90 16.67
N LEU A 335 3.34 -18.38 15.45
CA LEU A 335 2.84 -17.06 15.12
C LEU A 335 1.35 -17.15 14.77
N LEU A 336 0.50 -16.52 15.59
CA LEU A 336 -0.94 -16.42 15.37
C LEU A 336 -1.25 -15.01 14.87
N PHE A 337 -1.37 -14.86 13.55
CA PHE A 337 -1.82 -13.63 12.94
C PHE A 337 -3.30 -13.46 13.24
N SER A 338 -3.63 -12.44 14.03
CA SER A 338 -4.99 -12.14 14.45
C SER A 338 -5.53 -10.94 13.66
N ALA A 339 -6.64 -11.17 12.96
CA ALA A 339 -7.35 -10.18 12.15
C ALA A 339 -8.80 -10.04 12.64
N HIS A 340 -9.43 -8.88 12.50
CA HIS A 340 -10.84 -8.75 12.86
C HIS A 340 -11.72 -9.64 11.96
N SER A 341 -12.63 -10.42 12.53
CA SER A 341 -13.45 -11.33 11.73
C SER A 341 -14.49 -10.59 10.88
N LEU A 342 -15.08 -11.30 9.91
CA LEU A 342 -16.23 -10.82 9.15
C LEU A 342 -17.37 -11.84 9.23
N PRO A 343 -18.65 -11.40 9.25
CA PRO A 343 -19.77 -12.31 9.09
C PRO A 343 -19.63 -13.08 7.77
N ILE A 344 -19.94 -14.38 7.77
CA ILE A 344 -19.86 -15.23 6.57
C ILE A 344 -20.74 -14.69 5.43
N SER A 345 -21.84 -14.01 5.75
CA SER A 345 -22.68 -13.33 4.76
C SER A 345 -21.94 -12.21 4.00
N VAL A 346 -21.02 -11.50 4.65
CA VAL A 346 -20.17 -10.47 4.03
C VAL A 346 -19.07 -11.13 3.21
N VAL A 347 -18.42 -12.17 3.74
CA VAL A 347 -17.41 -12.94 3.01
C VAL A 347 -17.99 -13.53 1.72
N ASN A 348 -19.12 -14.23 1.82
CA ASN A 348 -19.80 -14.87 0.68
C ASN A 348 -20.39 -13.87 -0.32
N ARG A 349 -20.56 -12.59 0.07
CA ARG A 349 -20.91 -11.51 -0.86
C ARG A 349 -19.76 -11.19 -1.81
N GLY A 350 -18.53 -11.58 -1.48
CA GLY A 350 -17.31 -11.33 -2.24
C GLY A 350 -16.48 -10.17 -1.68
N ASP A 351 -16.42 -10.02 -0.36
CA ASP A 351 -15.54 -9.01 0.28
C ASP A 351 -14.07 -9.42 0.08
N PRO A 352 -13.18 -8.51 -0.38
CA PRO A 352 -11.79 -8.87 -0.71
C PRO A 352 -10.90 -9.03 0.53
N TYR A 353 -11.37 -8.59 1.71
CA TYR A 353 -10.58 -8.52 2.93
C TYR A 353 -9.88 -9.84 3.30
N PRO A 354 -10.55 -11.01 3.34
CA PRO A 354 -9.86 -12.24 3.77
C PRO A 354 -8.66 -12.61 2.88
N ALA A 355 -8.77 -12.37 1.57
CA ALA A 355 -7.69 -12.64 0.63
C ALA A 355 -6.53 -11.64 0.78
N GLU A 356 -6.83 -10.36 0.99
CA GLU A 356 -5.80 -9.33 1.21
C GLU A 356 -5.07 -9.50 2.55
N VAL A 357 -5.78 -9.94 3.60
CA VAL A 357 -5.17 -10.31 4.89
C VAL A 357 -4.24 -11.50 4.71
N ALA A 358 -4.69 -12.56 4.03
CA ALA A 358 -3.86 -13.73 3.74
C ALA A 358 -2.61 -13.35 2.93
N ALA A 359 -2.73 -12.41 1.97
CA ALA A 359 -1.59 -11.89 1.22
C ALA A 359 -0.59 -11.15 2.11
N THR A 360 -1.07 -10.33 3.04
CA THR A 360 -0.22 -9.62 4.03
C THR A 360 0.55 -10.63 4.89
N VAL A 361 -0.15 -11.60 5.46
CA VAL A 361 0.44 -12.67 6.29
C VAL A 361 1.51 -13.42 5.52
N TYR A 362 1.21 -13.83 4.29
CA TYR A 362 2.16 -14.58 3.48
C TYR A 362 3.40 -13.76 3.13
N ALA A 363 3.24 -12.47 2.80
CA ALA A 363 4.37 -11.57 2.53
C ALA A 363 5.26 -11.37 3.77
N VAL A 364 4.67 -11.22 4.97
CA VAL A 364 5.42 -11.16 6.24
C VAL A 364 6.17 -12.46 6.50
N MET A 365 5.52 -13.62 6.33
CA MET A 365 6.19 -14.90 6.53
C MET A 365 7.31 -15.16 5.52
N GLN A 366 7.17 -14.68 4.28
CA GLN A 366 8.25 -14.70 3.30
C GLN A 366 9.44 -13.84 3.74
N ARG A 367 9.19 -12.63 4.27
CA ARG A 367 10.25 -11.76 4.81
C ARG A 367 10.95 -12.38 6.02
N LEU A 368 10.23 -13.13 6.85
CA LEU A 368 10.78 -13.87 7.99
C LEU A 368 11.47 -15.19 7.58
N GLY A 369 11.51 -15.53 6.28
CA GLY A 369 12.12 -16.77 5.80
C GLY A 369 11.41 -18.04 6.30
N PHE A 370 10.12 -17.94 6.65
CA PHE A 370 9.36 -19.03 7.27
C PHE A 370 10.04 -19.65 8.50
N SER A 371 10.72 -18.83 9.31
CA SER A 371 11.47 -19.28 10.49
C SER A 371 10.61 -19.98 11.55
N ASN A 372 9.30 -19.70 11.58
CA ASN A 372 8.37 -20.17 12.58
C ASN A 372 7.07 -20.70 11.93
N PRO A 373 6.40 -21.69 12.54
CA PRO A 373 5.06 -22.10 12.15
C PRO A 373 4.05 -20.97 12.41
N TYR A 374 3.04 -20.84 11.54
CA TYR A 374 2.05 -19.78 11.67
C TYR A 374 0.63 -20.21 11.29
N ARG A 375 -0.36 -19.45 11.78
CA ARG A 375 -1.77 -19.50 11.34
C ARG A 375 -2.36 -18.11 11.28
N LEU A 376 -3.34 -17.95 10.40
CA LEU A 376 -4.24 -16.80 10.36
C LEU A 376 -5.53 -17.16 11.11
N CYS A 377 -5.85 -16.38 12.12
CA CYS A 377 -7.01 -16.50 12.99
C CYS A 377 -7.81 -15.19 13.00
N TRP A 378 -9.05 -15.25 13.46
CA TRP A 378 -9.97 -14.13 13.40
C TRP A 378 -10.56 -13.81 14.77
N GLN A 379 -10.51 -12.56 15.19
CA GLN A 379 -10.96 -12.09 16.50
C GLN A 379 -12.28 -11.31 16.41
N SER A 380 -12.80 -10.91 17.58
CA SER A 380 -13.93 -9.97 17.73
C SER A 380 -15.24 -10.40 17.07
N GLN A 381 -15.56 -11.71 17.10
CA GLN A 381 -16.85 -12.21 16.62
C GLN A 381 -17.98 -11.81 17.56
N VAL A 382 -19.04 -11.18 17.04
CA VAL A 382 -20.15 -10.69 17.87
C VAL A 382 -21.52 -11.18 17.39
N GLY A 383 -22.36 -11.55 18.36
CA GLY A 383 -23.73 -11.98 18.10
C GLY A 383 -23.85 -13.42 17.54
N PRO A 384 -25.08 -13.87 17.25
CA PRO A 384 -25.37 -15.28 16.98
C PRO A 384 -25.12 -15.71 15.53
N SER A 385 -24.67 -14.81 14.66
CA SER A 385 -24.43 -15.13 13.24
C SER A 385 -23.15 -15.93 13.05
N ALA A 386 -23.02 -16.63 11.92
CA ALA A 386 -21.77 -17.31 11.56
C ALA A 386 -20.72 -16.28 11.11
N TRP A 387 -19.50 -16.42 11.64
CA TRP A 387 -18.34 -15.58 11.35
C TRP A 387 -17.20 -16.40 10.74
N LEU A 388 -16.27 -15.70 10.09
CA LEU A 388 -15.05 -16.30 9.56
C LEU A 388 -14.17 -16.80 10.71
N GLY A 389 -13.79 -18.08 10.65
CA GLY A 389 -12.94 -18.75 11.64
C GLY A 389 -11.60 -19.23 11.07
N PRO A 390 -10.72 -19.79 11.92
CA PRO A 390 -10.92 -20.07 13.35
C PRO A 390 -10.86 -18.82 14.24
N GLN A 391 -11.51 -18.86 15.41
CA GLN A 391 -11.48 -17.76 16.38
C GLN A 391 -10.12 -17.70 17.10
N THR A 392 -9.56 -16.50 17.31
CA THR A 392 -8.23 -16.34 17.94
C THR A 392 -8.17 -16.91 19.35
N SER A 393 -9.16 -16.62 20.21
CA SER A 393 -9.22 -17.18 21.58
C SER A 393 -9.26 -18.72 21.58
N THR A 394 -10.17 -19.30 20.80
CA THR A 394 -10.28 -20.76 20.65
C THR A 394 -9.00 -21.38 20.09
N ALA A 395 -8.34 -20.74 19.12
CA ALA A 395 -7.08 -21.23 18.59
C ALA A 395 -5.98 -21.26 19.67
N VAL A 396 -5.88 -20.23 20.51
CA VAL A 396 -4.95 -20.19 21.65
C VAL A 396 -5.25 -21.32 22.62
N GLU A 397 -6.50 -21.47 23.06
CA GLU A 397 -6.94 -22.54 23.97
C GLU A 397 -6.61 -23.94 23.41
N GLU A 398 -6.91 -24.17 22.13
CA GLU A 398 -6.64 -25.45 21.48
C GLU A 398 -5.15 -25.76 21.33
N TYR A 399 -4.32 -24.75 21.03
CA TYR A 399 -2.87 -24.95 20.96
C TYR A 399 -2.29 -25.26 22.34
N ILE A 400 -2.73 -24.54 23.37
CA ILE A 400 -2.34 -24.79 24.76
C ILE A 400 -2.74 -26.20 25.19
N ALA A 401 -3.97 -26.64 24.87
CA ALA A 401 -4.46 -27.98 25.16
C ALA A 401 -3.63 -29.08 24.45
N LYS A 402 -3.05 -28.77 23.28
CA LYS A 402 -2.13 -29.65 22.53
C LYS A 402 -0.68 -29.57 23.04
N GLY A 403 -0.41 -28.81 24.08
CA GLY A 403 0.92 -28.63 24.68
C GLY A 403 1.75 -27.51 24.07
N GLN A 404 1.25 -26.80 23.04
CA GLN A 404 1.93 -25.65 22.46
C GLN A 404 1.58 -24.38 23.25
N ARG A 405 2.53 -23.92 24.07
CA ARG A 405 2.33 -22.78 24.98
C ARG A 405 3.06 -21.51 24.55
N ASP A 406 4.03 -21.64 23.65
CA ASP A 406 4.79 -20.52 23.10
C ASP A 406 4.08 -19.97 21.86
N LEU A 407 3.32 -18.88 22.04
CA LEU A 407 2.47 -18.28 21.02
C LEU A 407 2.71 -16.78 20.94
N VAL A 408 2.84 -16.24 19.72
CA VAL A 408 2.87 -14.79 19.49
C VAL A 408 1.66 -14.35 18.69
N LEU A 409 0.80 -13.54 19.30
CA LEU A 409 -0.36 -12.90 18.68
C LEU A 409 0.10 -11.69 17.87
N CYS A 410 -0.12 -11.71 16.56
CA CYS A 410 0.33 -10.66 15.63
C CYS A 410 -0.88 -9.88 15.10
N PRO A 411 -1.14 -8.64 15.56
CA PRO A 411 -2.28 -7.84 15.10
C PRO A 411 -2.04 -7.35 13.65
N ILE A 412 -2.47 -8.12 12.66
CA ILE A 412 -2.01 -7.96 11.26
C ILE A 412 -2.85 -6.97 10.43
N THR A 413 -4.02 -6.56 10.94
CA THR A 413 -4.99 -5.74 10.18
C THR A 413 -5.21 -4.36 10.75
N PHE A 414 -4.41 -3.96 11.73
CA PHE A 414 -4.47 -2.64 12.35
C PHE A 414 -3.06 -2.07 12.54
N THR A 415 -2.94 -0.76 12.37
CA THR A 415 -1.66 -0.04 12.34
C THR A 415 -1.36 0.69 13.65
N SER A 416 -2.28 0.71 14.60
CA SER A 416 -2.11 1.31 15.92
C SER A 416 -2.78 0.46 16.98
N ASP A 417 -2.39 0.61 18.23
CA ASP A 417 -3.15 0.04 19.33
C ASP A 417 -4.56 0.61 19.40
N HIS A 418 -5.49 -0.24 19.87
CA HIS A 418 -6.90 0.06 20.05
C HIS A 418 -7.51 -0.98 21.01
N ILE A 419 -8.82 -0.91 21.27
CA ILE A 419 -9.48 -1.78 22.25
C ILE A 419 -9.30 -3.28 21.94
N GLU A 420 -9.38 -3.65 20.66
CA GLU A 420 -9.17 -5.04 20.24
C GLU A 420 -7.72 -5.56 20.41
N THR A 421 -6.70 -4.71 20.58
CA THR A 421 -5.35 -5.17 20.99
C THR A 421 -5.17 -5.12 22.50
N LEU A 422 -5.40 -3.97 23.11
CA LEU A 422 -5.09 -3.71 24.52
C LEU A 422 -6.03 -4.41 25.50
N TYR A 423 -7.26 -4.72 25.08
CA TYR A 423 -8.23 -5.40 25.93
C TYR A 423 -8.44 -6.83 25.47
N GLU A 424 -8.87 -7.05 24.23
CA GLU A 424 -9.22 -8.40 23.76
C GLU A 424 -7.99 -9.32 23.70
N LEU A 425 -6.87 -8.89 23.10
CA LEU A 425 -5.67 -9.73 23.07
C LEU A 425 -4.94 -9.77 24.42
N ASP A 426 -4.64 -8.62 25.01
CA ASP A 426 -3.79 -8.58 26.21
C ASP A 426 -4.49 -9.03 27.49
N LYS A 427 -5.76 -8.63 27.69
CA LYS A 427 -6.48 -8.96 28.92
C LYS A 427 -7.32 -10.22 28.82
N GLU A 428 -8.08 -10.38 27.74
CA GLU A 428 -8.93 -11.56 27.58
C GLU A 428 -8.08 -12.75 27.09
N VAL A 429 -7.52 -12.71 25.88
CA VAL A 429 -6.83 -13.88 25.30
C VAL A 429 -5.57 -14.26 26.09
N ILE A 430 -4.65 -13.31 26.33
CA ILE A 430 -3.40 -13.60 27.06
C ILE A 430 -3.68 -13.78 28.55
N GLY A 431 -4.44 -12.86 29.16
CA GLY A 431 -4.71 -12.88 30.60
C GLY A 431 -5.50 -14.12 31.05
N GLU A 432 -6.45 -14.60 30.25
CA GLU A 432 -7.25 -15.79 30.56
C GLU A 432 -6.61 -17.11 30.09
N SER A 433 -5.52 -17.06 29.31
CA SER A 433 -4.84 -18.26 28.79
C SER A 433 -4.20 -19.15 29.87
N GLY A 434 -3.95 -18.60 31.07
CA GLY A 434 -3.14 -19.26 32.11
C GLY A 434 -1.65 -19.36 31.76
N HIS A 435 -1.21 -18.76 30.65
CA HIS A 435 0.17 -18.78 30.15
C HIS A 435 0.69 -17.38 29.74
N PRO A 436 0.49 -16.31 30.54
CA PRO A 436 0.88 -14.95 30.15
C PRO A 436 2.39 -14.76 29.94
N ASP A 437 3.23 -15.65 30.48
CA ASP A 437 4.69 -15.61 30.31
C ASP A 437 5.14 -16.12 28.93
N THR A 438 4.32 -16.92 28.25
CA THR A 438 4.66 -17.59 26.98
C THR A 438 3.71 -17.29 25.84
N VAL A 439 2.49 -16.81 26.12
CA VAL A 439 1.58 -16.22 25.12
C VAL A 439 1.80 -14.71 25.13
N LYS A 440 2.38 -14.18 24.06
CA LYS A 440 2.74 -12.77 23.94
C LYS A 440 2.06 -12.12 22.76
N ARG A 441 1.96 -10.79 22.75
CA ARG A 441 1.50 -10.01 21.60
C ARG A 441 2.67 -9.25 20.98
N ALA A 442 2.76 -9.25 19.66
CA ALA A 442 3.67 -8.37 18.93
C ALA A 442 3.17 -6.91 19.02
N GLU A 443 4.10 -5.97 19.14
CA GLU A 443 3.75 -4.55 19.22
C GLU A 443 2.96 -4.10 17.98
N SER A 444 2.00 -3.19 18.18
CA SER A 444 1.33 -2.52 17.08
C SER A 444 2.30 -1.58 16.35
N LEU A 445 2.02 -1.21 15.10
CA LEU A 445 2.96 -0.38 14.32
C LEU A 445 3.13 1.01 14.93
N ASN A 446 2.08 1.62 15.48
CA ASN A 446 2.14 2.85 16.29
C ASN A 446 3.09 3.91 15.68
N GLY A 447 4.08 4.40 16.43
CA GLY A 447 5.07 5.37 15.97
C GLY A 447 6.30 4.76 15.29
N ASN A 448 6.23 3.53 14.76
CA ASN A 448 7.38 2.88 14.13
C ASN A 448 7.87 3.74 12.93
N PRO A 449 9.14 4.19 12.91
CA PRO A 449 9.64 5.08 11.87
C PRO A 449 9.66 4.42 10.49
N ILE A 450 9.93 3.10 10.40
CA ILE A 450 9.88 2.34 9.14
C ILE A 450 8.46 2.39 8.57
N PHE A 451 7.45 2.26 9.42
CA PHE A 451 6.06 2.33 9.01
C PHE A 451 5.67 3.73 8.52
N ILE A 452 6.10 4.80 9.22
CA ILE A 452 5.82 6.18 8.82
C ILE A 452 6.52 6.52 7.48
N ASP A 453 7.78 6.11 7.32
CA ASP A 453 8.50 6.22 6.04
C ASP A 453 7.78 5.46 4.93
N ALA A 454 7.21 4.28 5.24
CA ALA A 454 6.43 3.51 4.29
C ALA A 454 5.16 4.24 3.83
N LEU A 455 4.44 4.89 4.75
CA LEU A 455 3.27 5.71 4.43
C LEU A 455 3.63 6.87 3.50
N ALA A 456 4.76 7.55 3.76
CA ALA A 456 5.22 8.67 2.94
C ALA A 456 5.61 8.22 1.52
N ASN A 457 6.34 7.10 1.40
CA ASN A 457 6.71 6.52 0.12
C ASN A 457 5.49 6.04 -0.69
N LEU A 458 4.48 5.47 -0.01
CA LEU A 458 3.22 5.07 -0.64
C LEU A 458 2.45 6.29 -1.17
N ALA A 459 2.34 7.34 -0.36
CA ALA A 459 1.72 8.61 -0.75
C ALA A 459 2.44 9.26 -1.94
N LYS A 460 3.78 9.30 -1.91
CA LYS A 460 4.61 9.80 -3.02
C LYS A 460 4.34 9.00 -4.31
N SER A 461 4.43 7.68 -4.24
CA SER A 461 4.22 6.79 -5.41
C SER A 461 2.84 7.01 -6.03
N HIS A 462 1.83 7.22 -5.19
CA HIS A 462 0.47 7.54 -5.63
C HIS A 462 0.37 8.91 -6.32
N LEU A 463 1.01 9.94 -5.76
CA LEU A 463 1.03 11.30 -6.31
C LEU A 463 1.78 11.37 -7.66
N GLU A 464 2.89 10.63 -7.79
CA GLU A 464 3.68 10.52 -9.02
C GLU A 464 2.96 9.68 -10.09
N GLY A 465 2.31 8.59 -9.67
CA GLY A 465 1.60 7.67 -10.57
C GLY A 465 0.37 8.29 -11.22
N GLY A 466 -0.21 9.35 -10.62
CA GLY A 466 -1.35 10.08 -11.18
C GLY A 466 -2.64 9.25 -11.27
N VAL A 467 -2.70 8.10 -10.60
CA VAL A 467 -3.87 7.23 -10.56
C VAL A 467 -4.92 7.76 -9.59
N ALA A 468 -6.19 7.71 -9.97
CA ALA A 468 -7.27 8.16 -9.09
C ALA A 468 -7.54 7.18 -7.94
N CYS A 469 -7.41 5.88 -8.19
CA CYS A 469 -7.58 4.80 -7.21
C CYS A 469 -6.96 3.49 -7.72
N SER A 470 -6.96 2.43 -6.91
CA SER A 470 -6.56 1.11 -7.38
C SER A 470 -7.50 0.55 -8.46
N LEU A 471 -7.01 -0.38 -9.28
CA LEU A 471 -7.86 -1.10 -10.25
C LEU A 471 -9.00 -1.87 -9.56
N GLN A 472 -8.73 -2.47 -8.39
CA GLN A 472 -9.73 -3.20 -7.62
C GLN A 472 -10.84 -2.30 -7.07
N MET A 473 -10.60 -0.99 -6.93
CA MET A 473 -11.64 -0.05 -6.55
C MET A 473 -12.77 0.03 -7.58
N GLY A 474 -12.49 -0.23 -8.87
CA GLY A 474 -13.51 -0.31 -9.91
C GLY A 474 -14.47 -1.51 -9.73
N LEU A 475 -13.97 -2.64 -9.23
CA LEU A 475 -14.73 -3.88 -9.13
C LEU A 475 -15.57 -3.96 -7.84
N ARG A 476 -16.89 -4.13 -7.95
CA ARG A 476 -17.77 -4.41 -6.79
C ARG A 476 -17.71 -5.87 -6.39
N CYS A 477 -18.02 -6.16 -5.12
CA CYS A 477 -18.26 -7.54 -4.69
C CYS A 477 -19.32 -8.18 -5.58
N ALA A 478 -19.13 -9.46 -5.95
CA ALA A 478 -20.02 -10.16 -6.88
C ALA A 478 -21.49 -10.15 -6.43
N GLY A 479 -21.75 -10.25 -5.11
CA GLY A 479 -23.09 -10.19 -4.52
C GLY A 479 -23.55 -8.79 -4.10
N CYS A 480 -22.88 -7.71 -4.50
CA CYS A 480 -23.21 -6.36 -4.05
C CYS A 480 -24.51 -5.84 -4.67
N LYS A 481 -25.49 -5.52 -3.83
CA LYS A 481 -26.77 -4.88 -4.22
C LYS A 481 -26.87 -3.39 -3.84
N SER A 482 -25.78 -2.79 -3.35
CA SER A 482 -25.79 -1.42 -2.83
C SER A 482 -25.61 -0.39 -3.95
N GLU A 483 -26.62 0.45 -4.17
CA GLU A 483 -26.53 1.61 -5.08
C GLU A 483 -25.52 2.67 -4.60
N ARG A 484 -25.36 2.81 -3.28
CA ARG A 484 -24.35 3.70 -2.70
C ARG A 484 -22.94 3.27 -3.11
N CYS A 485 -22.67 1.97 -3.12
CA CYS A 485 -21.35 1.42 -3.49
C CYS A 485 -21.00 1.71 -4.96
N ILE A 486 -21.93 1.51 -5.90
CA ILE A 486 -21.68 1.81 -7.32
C ILE A 486 -21.45 3.31 -7.55
N ASN A 487 -22.24 4.17 -6.92
CA ASN A 487 -22.10 5.61 -7.09
C ASN A 487 -20.79 6.14 -6.50
N SER A 488 -20.41 5.64 -5.31
CA SER A 488 -19.14 5.95 -4.67
C SER A 488 -17.94 5.47 -5.51
N LYS A 489 -17.97 4.24 -6.02
CA LYS A 489 -16.90 3.72 -6.89
C LYS A 489 -16.77 4.48 -8.20
N LYS A 490 -17.88 4.76 -8.89
CA LYS A 490 -17.87 5.59 -10.11
C LYS A 490 -17.28 6.98 -9.85
N TYR A 491 -17.59 7.54 -8.68
CA TYR A 491 -17.05 8.84 -8.28
C TYR A 491 -15.53 8.82 -8.10
N PHE A 492 -14.97 7.84 -7.37
CA PHE A 492 -13.53 7.78 -7.12
C PHE A 492 -12.72 7.22 -8.30
N ALA A 493 -13.28 6.28 -9.07
CA ALA A 493 -12.59 5.66 -10.21
C ALA A 493 -12.60 6.52 -11.47
N GLY A 494 -13.50 7.50 -11.55
CA GLY A 494 -13.67 8.35 -12.73
C GLY A 494 -14.29 7.61 -13.93
N PRO A 495 -14.65 8.34 -14.99
CA PRO A 495 -15.33 7.79 -16.17
C PRO A 495 -14.45 6.88 -17.03
N GLU A 496 -13.13 6.95 -16.88
CA GLU A 496 -12.17 6.20 -17.69
C GLU A 496 -11.94 4.77 -17.19
N ASN A 497 -12.36 4.45 -15.97
CA ASN A 497 -12.23 3.09 -15.44
C ASN A 497 -13.37 2.20 -15.94
N ALA A 498 -13.07 1.43 -17.01
CA ALA A 498 -14.02 0.56 -17.72
C ALA A 498 -14.73 -0.48 -16.83
N PHE A 499 -14.23 -0.75 -15.63
CA PHE A 499 -14.80 -1.71 -14.68
C PHE A 499 -15.77 -1.09 -13.67
N ALA A 500 -16.00 0.22 -13.70
CA ALA A 500 -16.94 0.90 -12.81
C ALA A 500 -18.42 0.61 -13.19
N ILE A 501 -18.82 -0.67 -13.14
CA ILE A 501 -20.17 -1.18 -13.45
C ILE A 501 -20.89 -1.69 -12.20
#